data_AF-A0A8T7DI10-F1
#
_entry.id   AF-A0A8T7DI10-F1
#
_cell.length_a   1.000
_cell.length_b   1.000
_cell.length_c   1.000
_cell.angle_alpha   90.00
_cell.angle_beta   90.00
_cell.angle_gamma   90.00
#
_symmetry.space_group_name_H-M   'P 1'
#
loop_
_entity.id
_entity.type
_entity.pdbx_description
1 polymer ?
#
loop_
_entity_poly.entity_id
_entity_poly.type
_entity_poly.pdbx_seq_one_letter_code
_entity_poly.pdbx_strand_id
1 'polypeptide(L)' 'MKTPKLLKLSKEALNDEKSKIYRKKSCLRELQLKLKKKNKKLKEKSQHEKDNKEQKKLENEIKVVSAQRHKIIKVLKSLK' A
#
# COMPACT_ATOMS: atom_id res chain seq x y z
N MET A 1 42.52 14.78 -10.41
CA MET A 1 41.20 14.61 -11.06
C MET A 1 40.28 13.75 -10.17
N LYS A 2 39.50 14.34 -9.24
CA LYS A 2 38.57 13.61 -8.34
C LYS A 2 37.15 13.44 -8.92
N THR A 3 36.86 14.15 -10.01
CA THR A 3 35.54 14.30 -10.64
C THR A 3 34.91 12.99 -11.13
N PRO A 4 35.65 12.05 -11.76
CA PRO A 4 35.05 10.79 -12.24
C PRO A 4 34.56 9.87 -11.12
N LYS A 5 35.29 9.81 -10.00
CA LYS A 5 34.89 9.00 -8.83
C LYS A 5 33.64 9.54 -8.16
N LEU A 6 33.53 10.87 -8.01
CA LEU A 6 32.35 11.52 -7.44
C LEU A 6 31.10 11.31 -8.32
N LEU A 7 31.24 11.38 -9.64
CA LEU A 7 30.13 11.09 -10.57
C LEU A 7 29.67 9.63 -10.50
N LYS A 8 30.61 8.69 -10.35
CA LYS A 8 30.28 7.26 -10.19
C LYS A 8 29.51 7.00 -8.89
N LEU A 9 29.98 7.54 -7.77
CA LEU A 9 29.31 7.44 -6.47
C LEU A 9 27.92 8.09 -6.49
N SER A 10 27.78 9.24 -7.14
CA SER A 10 26.47 9.91 -7.30
C SER A 10 25.51 9.06 -8.16
N LYS A 11 25.97 8.45 -9.26
CA LYS A 11 25.15 7.53 -10.07
C LYS A 11 24.73 6.29 -9.30
N GLU A 12 25.63 5.71 -8.51
CA GLU A 12 25.34 4.55 -7.66
C GLU A 12 24.29 4.91 -6.59
N ALA A 13 24.47 6.03 -5.89
CA ALA A 13 23.50 6.52 -4.90
C ALA A 13 22.10 6.77 -5.52
N LEU A 14 22.03 7.39 -6.70
CA LEU A 14 20.77 7.64 -7.41
C LEU A 14 20.10 6.34 -7.88
N ASN A 15 20.88 5.33 -8.28
CA ASN A 15 20.34 4.02 -8.66
C ASN A 15 19.79 3.25 -7.44
N ASP A 16 20.47 3.34 -6.30
CA ASP A 16 20.00 2.75 -5.03
C ASP A 16 18.70 3.39 -4.56
N GLU A 17 18.56 4.71 -4.65
CA GLU A 17 17.31 5.40 -4.36
C GLU A 17 16.16 4.96 -5.27
N LYS A 18 16.41 4.88 -6.59
CA LYS A 18 15.41 4.35 -7.55
C LYS A 18 15.01 2.92 -7.23
N SER A 19 15.97 2.07 -6.87
CA SER A 19 15.73 0.68 -6.46
C SER A 19 14.88 0.61 -5.18
N LYS A 20 15.17 1.45 -4.18
CA LYS A 20 14.37 1.57 -2.94
C LYS A 20 12.94 2.03 -3.23
N ILE A 21 12.76 3.03 -4.10
CA ILE A 21 11.44 3.52 -4.52
C ILE A 21 10.66 2.42 -5.24
N TYR A 22 11.30 1.68 -6.15
CA TYR A 22 10.67 0.56 -6.86
C TYR A 22 10.19 -0.53 -5.89
N ARG A 23 11.05 -0.99 -4.98
CA ARG A 23 10.70 -1.99 -3.97
C ARG A 23 9.52 -1.52 -3.09
N LYS A 24 9.55 -0.26 -2.66
CA LYS A 24 8.47 0.36 -1.88
C LYS A 24 7.16 0.42 -2.65
N LYS A 25 7.20 0.80 -3.94
CA LYS A 25 6.03 0.78 -4.84
C LYS A 25 5.46 -0.63 -4.99
N SER A 26 6.32 -1.64 -5.20
CA SER A 26 5.88 -3.04 -5.33
C SER A 26 5.18 -3.53 -4.07
N CYS A 27 5.80 -3.33 -2.90
CA CYS A 27 5.24 -3.72 -1.61
C CYS A 27 3.88 -3.05 -1.35
N LEU A 28 3.76 -1.74 -1.63
CA LEU A 28 2.49 -1.02 -1.47
C LEU A 28 1.41 -1.50 -2.43
N ARG A 29 1.75 -1.87 -3.68
CA ARG A 29 0.80 -2.48 -4.63
C ARG A 29 0.31 -3.85 -4.15
N GLU A 30 1.19 -4.69 -3.62
CA GLU A 30 0.79 -5.97 -3.03
C GLU A 30 -0.14 -5.79 -1.83
N LEU A 31 0.19 -4.87 -0.92
CA LEU A 31 -0.66 -4.52 0.21
C LEU A 31 -2.03 -4.00 -0.26
N GLN A 32 -2.06 -3.14 -1.28
CA GLN A 32 -3.30 -2.65 -1.87
C GLN A 32 -4.17 -3.80 -2.42
N LEU A 33 -3.58 -4.80 -3.07
CA LEU A 33 -4.28 -5.98 -3.59
C LEU A 33 -4.83 -6.83 -2.44
N LYS A 34 -4.03 -7.09 -1.40
CA LYS A 34 -4.45 -7.84 -0.20
C LYS A 34 -5.62 -7.14 0.50
N LEU A 35 -5.55 -5.83 0.70
CA LEU A 35 -6.64 -5.05 1.30
C LEU A 35 -7.89 -5.02 0.41
N LYS A 36 -7.74 -4.96 -0.93
CA LYS A 36 -8.89 -5.05 -1.85
C LYS A 36 -9.60 -6.40 -1.71
N LYS A 37 -8.84 -7.51 -1.66
CA LYS A 37 -9.40 -8.85 -1.44
C LYS A 37 -10.07 -8.96 -0.07
N LYS A 38 -9.44 -8.45 0.99
CA LYS A 38 -10.02 -8.45 2.35
C LYS A 38 -11.32 -7.66 2.41
N ASN A 39 -11.36 -6.46 1.83
CA ASN A 39 -12.56 -5.63 1.80
C ASN A 39 -13.70 -6.32 1.06
N LYS A 40 -13.43 -6.97 -0.08
CA LYS A 40 -14.44 -7.77 -0.81
C LYS A 40 -15.02 -8.87 0.09
N LYS A 41 -14.17 -9.67 0.73
CA LYS A 41 -14.60 -10.74 1.65
C LYS A 41 -15.41 -10.22 2.84
N LEU A 42 -15.02 -9.09 3.43
CA LEU A 42 -15.75 -8.49 4.55
C LEU A 42 -17.14 -8.00 4.12
N LYS A 43 -17.26 -7.41 2.93
CA LYS A 43 -18.57 -7.00 2.37
C LYS A 43 -19.48 -8.20 2.12
N GLU A 44 -18.94 -9.26 1.52
CA GLU A 44 -19.69 -10.51 1.31
C GLU A 44 -20.16 -11.10 2.64
N LYS A 45 -19.28 -11.20 3.65
CA LYS A 45 -19.65 -11.63 5.00
C LYS A 45 -20.74 -10.76 5.60
N SER A 46 -20.61 -9.44 5.50
CA SER A 46 -21.58 -8.48 6.06
C SER A 46 -22.96 -8.56 5.40
N GLN A 47 -23.07 -9.05 4.17
CA GLN A 47 -24.35 -9.23 3.47
C GLN A 47 -25.10 -10.49 3.93
N HIS A 48 -24.36 -11.49 4.42
CA HIS A 48 -24.92 -12.76 4.89
C HIS A 48 -25.07 -12.82 6.41
N GLU A 49 -24.52 -11.84 7.13
CA GLU A 49 -24.57 -11.77 8.58
C GLU A 49 -25.97 -11.41 9.08
N LYS A 50 -26.50 -12.19 10.02
CA LYS A 50 -27.85 -11.99 10.59
C LYS A 50 -27.80 -11.33 11.97
N ASP A 51 -26.66 -11.40 12.66
CA ASP A 51 -26.48 -10.72 13.93
C ASP A 51 -26.11 -9.24 13.72
N ASN A 52 -26.98 -8.35 14.19
CA ASN A 52 -26.75 -6.90 14.18
C ASN A 52 -25.42 -6.49 14.84
N LYS A 53 -24.99 -7.17 15.90
CA LYS A 53 -23.74 -6.87 16.60
C LYS A 53 -22.53 -7.23 15.76
N GLU A 54 -22.56 -8.38 15.09
CA GLU A 54 -21.50 -8.81 14.18
C GLU A 54 -21.47 -8.00 12.89
N GLN A 55 -22.64 -7.66 12.35
CA GLN A 55 -22.76 -6.78 11.20
C GLN A 55 -22.11 -5.42 11.48
N LYS A 56 -22.37 -4.82 12.64
CA LYS A 56 -21.75 -3.53 13.04
C LYS A 56 -20.23 -3.65 13.20
N LYS A 57 -19.72 -4.79 13.68
CA LYS A 57 -18.27 -5.06 13.73
C LYS A 57 -17.68 -5.15 12.33
N LEU A 58 -18.33 -5.89 11.42
CA LEU A 58 -17.89 -6.06 10.03
C LEU A 58 -17.89 -4.71 9.30
N GLU A 59 -18.90 -3.86 9.48
CA GLU A 59 -18.93 -2.51 8.93
C GLU A 59 -17.77 -1.64 9.41
N ASN A 60 -17.44 -1.70 10.70
CA ASN A 60 -16.30 -0.98 11.25
C ASN A 60 -14.98 -1.50 10.66
N GLU A 61 -14.83 -2.81 10.50
CA GLU A 61 -13.65 -3.39 9.88
C GLU A 61 -13.52 -2.99 8.40
N ILE A 62 -14.64 -2.96 7.66
CA ILE A 62 -14.71 -2.46 6.28
C ILE A 62 -14.23 -1.00 6.22
N LYS A 63 -14.70 -0.15 7.14
CA LYS A 63 -14.29 1.28 7.22
C LYS A 63 -12.78 1.39 7.43
N VAL A 64 -12.21 0.64 8.38
CA VAL A 64 -10.76 0.64 8.65
C VAL A 64 -9.96 0.18 7.43
N VAL A 65 -10.34 -0.94 6.81
CA VAL A 65 -9.67 -1.47 5.61
C VAL A 65 -9.76 -0.48 4.45
N SER A 66 -10.90 0.19 4.28
CA SER A 66 -11.10 1.23 3.26
C SER A 66 -10.19 2.43 3.49
N ALA A 67 -10.11 2.93 4.74
CA ALA A 67 -9.24 4.03 5.11
C ALA A 67 -7.75 3.70 4.90
N GLN A 68 -7.31 2.51 5.29
CA GLN A 68 -5.94 2.03 5.06
C GLN A 68 -5.62 1.95 3.56
N ARG A 69 -6.54 1.42 2.75
CA ARG A 69 -6.39 1.36 1.29
C ARG A 69 -6.25 2.76 0.69
N HIS A 70 -7.04 3.73 1.16
CA HIS A 70 -6.95 5.12 0.72
C HIS A 70 -5.59 5.75 1.08
N LYS A 71 -5.07 5.50 2.29
CA LYS A 71 -3.71 5.92 2.69
C LYS A 71 -2.64 5.34 1.76
N ILE A 72 -2.71 4.05 1.44
CA ILE A 72 -1.77 3.41 0.50
C ILE A 72 -1.82 4.06 -0.89
N ILE A 73 -3.02 4.36 -1.41
CA ILE A 73 -3.16 5.05 -2.70
C ILE A 73 -2.52 6.45 -2.65
N LYS A 74 -2.70 7.20 -1.57
CA LYS A 74 -2.05 8.51 -1.40
C LYS A 74 -0.52 8.38 -1.44
N VAL A 75 0.05 7.40 -0.72
CA VAL A 75 1.50 7.15 -0.70
C VAL A 75 2.00 6.70 -2.08
N LEU A 76 1.27 5.83 -2.79
CA LEU A 76 1.63 5.41 -4.14
C LEU A 76 1.66 6.59 -5.13
N LYS A 77 0.74 7.55 -4.98
CA LYS A 77 0.71 8.77 -5.79
C LYS A 77 1.85 9.74 -5.45
N SER A 78 2.28 9.79 -4.20
CA SER A 78 3.38 10.66 -3.77
C SER A 78 4.77 10.12 -4.10
N LEU A 79 4.90 8.81 -4.31
CA LEU A 79 6.17 8.15 -4.67
C LEU A 79 6.57 8.35 -6.15
N LYS A 80 6.07 9.40 -6.84
CA LYS A 80 6.29 9.64 -8.30
C LYS A 80 7.72 9.32 -8.72
#